data_AF-A0A5C4LE30-F1
#
_entry.id   AF-A0A5C4LE30-F1
#
_cell.length_a   1.000
_cell.length_b   1.000
_cell.length_c   1.000
_cell.angle_alpha   90.00
_cell.angle_beta   90.00
_cell.angle_gamma   90.00
#
_symmetry.space_group_name_H-M   'P 1'
#
loop_
_entity.id
_entity.type
_entity.pdbx_description
1 polymer ?
#
loop_
_entity_poly.entity_id
_entity_poly.type
_entity_poly.pdbx_seq_one_letter_code
_entity_poly.pdbx_strand_id
1 'polypeptide(L)' 'MSTNEVKPVFYCPRDVAVLLNVSQRTVYKLIKAGRLPHIRIGNMIRVNLADVRALSYEHNADR' A
#
# COMPACT_ATOMS: atom_id res chain seq x y z
N MET A 1 16.85 22.84 -15.19
CA MET A 1 15.66 22.34 -14.47
C MET A 1 15.91 20.88 -14.18
N SER A 2 16.46 20.55 -13.00
CA SER A 2 16.75 19.15 -12.63
C SER A 2 15.44 18.49 -12.23
N THR A 3 14.94 17.58 -13.07
CA THR A 3 13.73 16.80 -12.80
C THR A 3 14.02 15.88 -11.62
N ASN A 4 13.38 16.13 -10.48
CA ASN A 4 13.50 15.29 -9.30
C ASN A 4 12.87 13.92 -9.59
N GLU A 5 13.68 12.90 -9.90
CA GLU A 5 13.20 11.54 -10.16
C GLU A 5 12.64 10.90 -8.88
N VAL A 6 11.32 10.85 -8.76
CA VAL A 6 10.64 10.15 -7.66
C VAL A 6 10.67 8.65 -7.96
N LYS A 7 11.62 7.93 -7.35
CA LYS A 7 11.66 6.47 -7.44
C LYS A 7 10.45 5.86 -6.69
N PRO A 8 9.74 4.90 -7.29
CA PRO A 8 8.62 4.24 -6.62
C PRO A 8 9.14 3.41 -5.45
N VAL A 9 8.55 3.63 -4.27
CA VAL A 9 8.88 2.89 -3.04
C VAL A 9 7.85 1.78 -2.87
N PHE A 10 8.32 0.55 -2.81
CA PHE A 10 7.48 -0.63 -2.63
C PHE A 10 7.65 -1.24 -1.25
N TYR A 11 6.52 -1.61 -0.64
CA TYR A 11 6.45 -2.24 0.67
C TYR A 11 5.91 -3.66 0.59
N CYS A 12 6.29 -4.50 1.56
CA CYS A 12 5.67 -5.80 1.72
C CYS A 12 4.37 -5.69 2.56
N PRO A 13 3.48 -6.69 2.54
CA PRO A 13 2.22 -6.63 3.31
C PRO A 13 2.39 -6.37 4.81
N ARG A 14 3.54 -6.77 5.38
CA ARG A 14 3.87 -6.51 6.79
C ARG A 14 4.11 -5.03 7.04
N ASP A 15 4.89 -4.37 6.21
CA ASP A 15 5.20 -2.94 6.38
C ASP A 15 3.95 -2.10 6.13
N VAL A 16 3.14 -2.47 5.14
CA VAL A 16 1.84 -1.83 4.87
C VAL A 16 0.92 -1.92 6.10
N ALA A 17 0.93 -3.04 6.82
CA ALA A 17 0.13 -3.21 8.02
C ALA A 17 0.52 -2.21 9.12
N VAL A 18 1.83 -1.97 9.28
CA VAL A 18 2.36 -0.94 10.19
C VAL A 18 1.96 0.46 9.74
N LEU A 19 2.10 0.77 8.45
CA LEU A 19 1.76 2.07 7.88
C LEU A 19 0.27 2.43 8.02
N LEU A 20 -0.61 1.44 7.82
CA LEU A 20 -2.07 1.63 7.93
C LEU A 20 -2.59 1.42 9.36
N ASN A 21 -1.73 1.04 10.31
CA ASN A 21 -2.10 0.64 11.67
C ASN A 21 -3.22 -0.42 11.71
N VAL A 22 -3.08 -1.48 10.90
CA VAL A 22 -4.02 -2.61 10.83
C VAL A 22 -3.27 -3.94 10.94
N SER A 23 -4.01 -5.04 11.12
CA SER A 23 -3.41 -6.37 11.06
C SER A 23 -2.96 -6.74 9.64
N GLN A 24 -1.91 -7.57 9.50
CA GLN A 24 -1.52 -8.14 8.19
C GLN A 24 -2.68 -8.87 7.51
N ARG A 25 -3.53 -9.54 8.30
CA ARG A 25 -4.76 -10.19 7.80
C ARG A 25 -5.69 -9.19 7.12
N THR A 26 -5.83 -7.99 7.67
CA THR A 26 -6.61 -6.91 7.06
C THR A 26 -5.98 -6.46 5.74
N VAL A 27 -4.66 -6.31 5.67
CA VAL A 27 -3.97 -5.98 4.41
C VAL A 27 -4.25 -7.03 3.33
N TYR A 28 -4.12 -8.32 3.65
CA TYR A 28 -4.45 -9.39 2.69
C TYR A 28 -5.92 -9.38 2.27
N LYS A 29 -6.85 -9.06 3.19
CA LYS A 29 -8.27 -8.88 2.85
C LYS A 29 -8.47 -7.72 1.87
N LEU A 30 -7.82 -6.58 2.08
CA LEU A 30 -7.91 -5.42 1.19
C LEU A 30 -7.36 -5.73 -0.20
N ILE A 31 -6.23 -6.43 -0.26
CA ILE A 31 -5.63 -6.93 -1.50
C ILE A 31 -6.59 -7.87 -2.23
N LYS A 32 -7.15 -8.87 -1.52
CA LYS A 32 -8.10 -9.83 -2.10
C LYS A 32 -9.40 -9.17 -2.55
N ALA A 33 -9.83 -8.12 -1.87
CA ALA A 33 -11.00 -7.32 -2.22
C ALA A 33 -10.73 -6.32 -3.36
N GLY A 34 -9.50 -6.22 -3.87
CA GLY A 34 -9.13 -5.27 -4.92
C GLY A 34 -9.05 -3.81 -4.44
N ARG A 35 -9.16 -3.55 -3.13
CA ARG A 35 -9.12 -2.21 -2.54
C ARG A 35 -7.71 -1.67 -2.36
N LEU A 36 -6.71 -2.56 -2.34
CA LEU A 36 -5.31 -2.17 -2.27
C LEU A 36 -4.58 -2.69 -3.52
N PRO A 37 -4.22 -1.80 -4.47
CA PRO A 37 -3.43 -2.15 -5.63
C PRO A 37 -2.10 -2.79 -5.21
N HIS A 38 -1.70 -3.83 -5.94
CA HIS A 38 -0.47 -4.56 -5.64
C HIS A 38 0.10 -5.19 -6.91
N ILE A 39 1.40 -5.41 -6.90
CA ILE A 39 2.10 -6.20 -7.92
C ILE A 39 2.67 -7.48 -7.28
N ARG A 40 2.72 -8.54 -8.08
CA ARG A 40 3.36 -9.80 -7.69
C ARG A 40 4.68 -9.94 -8.40
N ILE A 41 5.74 -10.17 -7.62
CA ILE A 41 7.09 -10.46 -8.11
C ILE A 41 7.45 -11.85 -7.62
N GLY A 42 7.24 -12.85 -8.48
CA GLY A 42 7.23 -14.25 -8.08
C GLY A 42 6.20 -14.52 -6.97
N ASN A 43 6.68 -15.02 -5.84
CA ASN A 43 5.84 -15.29 -4.66
C ASN A 43 5.68 -14.09 -3.72
N MET A 44 6.32 -12.96 -4.02
CA MET A 44 6.27 -11.77 -3.18
C MET A 44 5.18 -10.81 -3.63
N ILE A 45 4.51 -10.21 -2.66
CA ILE A 45 3.60 -9.09 -2.90
C ILE A 45 4.36 -7.79 -2.62
N ARG A 46 4.15 -6.81 -3.50
CA ARG A 46 4.65 -5.45 -3.36
C ARG A 46 3.51 -4.46 -3.55
N VAL A 47 3.46 -3.48 -2.67
CA VAL A 47 2.45 -2.41 -2.68
C VAL A 47 3.20 -1.08 -2.78
N ASN A 48 2.78 -0.22 -3.71
CA ASN A 48 3.38 1.09 -3.86
C ASN A 48 2.95 2.00 -2.70
N LEU A 49 3.88 2.76 -2.14
CA LEU A 49 3.60 3.74 -1.08
C LEU A 49 2.50 4.73 -1.45
N ALA A 50 2.44 5.15 -2.72
CA ALA A 50 1.41 6.09 -3.19
C ALA A 50 0.00 5.52 -2.97
N ASP A 51 -0.21 4.24 -3.29
CA ASP A 51 -1.49 3.55 -3.15
C ASP A 51 -1.87 3.35 -1.67
N VAL A 52 -0.88 3.03 -0.82
CA VAL A 52 -1.09 2.92 0.64
C VAL A 52 -1.55 4.26 1.21
N ARG A 53 -0.91 5.36 0.80
CA ARG A 53 -1.27 6.70 1.27
C ARG A 53 -2.67 7.08 0.82
N ALA A 54 -3.01 6.87 -0.45
CA ALA A 54 -4.35 7.16 -0.96
C ALA A 54 -5.45 6.50 -0.11
N LEU A 55 -5.28 5.22 0.23
CA LEU A 55 -6.23 4.48 1.06
C LEU A 55 -6.34 5.02 2.50
N SER A 56 -5.24 5.51 3.08
CA SER A 56 -5.27 6.14 4.41
C SER A 56 -6.04 7.46 4.44
N TYR A 57 -6.02 8.24 3.35
CA TYR A 57 -6.78 9.49 3.26
C TYR A 57 -8.28 9.24 3.14
N GLU A 58 -8.70 8.23 2.36
CA GLU A 58 -10.13 7.86 2.24
C GLU A 58 -10.74 7.52 3.60
N HIS A 59 -10.02 6.77 4.44
CA HIS A 59 -10.56 6.31 5.73
C HIS A 59 -10.63 7.41 6.81
N ASN A 60 -9.84 8.47 6.70
CA ASN A 60 -9.88 9.60 7.65
C ASN A 60 -10.84 10.72 7.20
N ALA A 61 -11.30 10.72 5.94
CA ALA A 61 -12.28 11.69 5.46
C ALA A 61 -13.72 11.36 5.88
N ASP A 62 -13.99 10.10 6.26
CA ASP A 62 -15.31 9.60 6.66
C ASP A 62 -15.53 9.53 8.19
N ARG A 63 -14.62 10.09 9.01
CA ARG A 63 -14.73 10.15 10.48
C ARG A 63 -14.78 11.58 10.99
#